data_AF-A0A818RY11-F1
#
_entry.id   AF-A0A818RY11-F1
#
_cell.length_a   1.000
_cell.length_b   1.000
_cell.length_c   1.000
_cell.angle_alpha   90.00
_cell.angle_beta   90.00
_cell.angle_gamma   90.00
#
_symmetry.space_group_name_H-M   'P 1'
#
loop_
_entity.id
_entity.type
_entity.pdbx_description
1 polymer ?
#
loop_
_entity_poly.entity_id
_entity_poly.type
_entity_poly.pdbx_seq_one_letter_code
_entity_poly.pdbx_strand_id
1 'polypeptide(L)'
;RVSFSDPYLIKLILVILAFSTNNMDHDDITVTHQLDEYYHTLVLNNIQNIYVELMWKYMIHRFGESHTILHFCDIIQTILRMERVIFGMDNSMMSFELKFYENIAKSISKTLQFENNI
;
A
#
# COMPACT_ATOMS: atom_id res chain seq x y z
N ARG A 1 -1.85 -24.77 -9.30
CA ARG A 1 -1.07 -23.80 -8.49
C ARG A 1 -0.52 -22.77 -9.46
N VAL A 2 -0.94 -21.50 -9.37
CA VAL A 2 -0.33 -20.42 -10.16
C VAL A 2 1.15 -20.46 -9.87
N SER A 3 1.96 -20.63 -10.90
CA SER A 3 3.39 -20.41 -10.76
C SER A 3 3.57 -18.90 -10.68
N PHE A 4 3.80 -18.36 -9.48
CA PHE A 4 4.28 -16.98 -9.26
C PHE A 4 5.68 -16.75 -9.86
N SER A 5 6.09 -17.55 -10.85
CA SER A 5 7.32 -17.42 -11.61
C SER A 5 7.09 -16.76 -12.96
N ASP A 6 5.87 -16.34 -13.30
CA ASP A 6 5.61 -15.63 -14.55
C ASP A 6 6.01 -14.14 -14.41
N PRO A 7 7.15 -13.72 -14.99
CA PRO A 7 7.67 -12.38 -14.80
C PRO A 7 6.78 -11.30 -15.44
N TYR A 8 5.97 -11.64 -16.45
CA TYR A 8 5.11 -10.68 -17.12
C TYR A 8 3.90 -10.34 -16.24
N LEU A 9 3.29 -11.37 -15.65
CA LEU A 9 2.17 -11.18 -14.73
C LEU A 9 2.59 -10.37 -13.50
N ILE A 10 3.78 -10.66 -12.94
CA ILE A 10 4.34 -9.90 -11.82
C ILE A 10 4.54 -8.43 -12.20
N LYS A 11 5.14 -8.15 -13.38
CA LYS A 11 5.34 -6.77 -13.85
C LYS A 11 4.02 -6.03 -13.98
N LEU A 12 2.98 -6.66 -14.53
CA LEU A 12 1.66 -6.04 -14.66
C LEU A 12 1.05 -5.74 -13.29
N ILE A 13 1.11 -6.68 -12.34
CA ILE A 13 0.63 -6.48 -10.98
C ILE A 13 1.36 -5.32 -10.29
N LEU A 14 2.70 -5.27 -10.40
CA LEU A 14 3.50 -4.19 -9.80
C LEU A 14 3.14 -2.81 -10.37
N VAL A 15 2.92 -2.72 -11.68
CA VAL A 15 2.49 -1.46 -12.31
C VAL A 15 1.11 -1.06 -11.82
N ILE A 16 0.15 -1.99 -11.76
CA ILE A 16 -1.20 -1.73 -11.23
C ILE A 16 -1.11 -1.20 -9.80
N LEU A 17 -0.31 -1.84 -8.93
CA LEU A 17 -0.13 -1.43 -7.54
C LEU A 17 0.54 -0.06 -7.41
N ALA A 18 1.56 0.24 -8.22
CA ALA A 18 2.24 1.54 -8.21
C ALA A 18 1.28 2.70 -8.53
N PHE A 19 0.32 2.47 -9.43
CA PHE A 19 -0.70 3.47 -9.75
C PHE A 19 -1.88 3.48 -8.75
N SER A 20 -2.04 2.45 -7.90
CA SER A 20 -3.06 2.44 -6.84
C SER A 20 -2.73 3.34 -5.65
N THR A 21 -1.44 3.54 -5.34
CA THR A 21 -0.98 4.23 -4.11
C THR A 21 -1.18 5.74 -4.12
N ASN A 22 -1.38 6.35 -5.30
CA ASN A 22 -1.48 7.81 -5.46
C ASN A 22 -2.86 8.41 -5.16
N ASN A 23 -3.82 7.63 -4.63
CA ASN A 23 -5.21 8.06 -4.62
C ASN A 23 -5.66 8.93 -3.43
N MET A 24 -4.86 9.16 -2.38
CA MET A 24 -5.20 10.15 -1.33
C MET A 24 -3.95 10.63 -0.57
N ASP A 25 -3.46 11.82 -0.87
CA ASP A 25 -2.89 12.73 0.14
C ASP A 25 -3.86 13.92 0.19
N HIS A 26 -4.55 14.08 1.31
CA HIS A 26 -5.72 14.96 1.41
C HIS A 26 -5.64 15.92 2.60
N ASP A 27 -4.43 16.42 2.87
CA ASP A 27 -4.22 17.44 3.89
C ASP A 27 -3.75 18.74 3.22
N ASP A 28 -4.64 19.74 3.19
CA ASP A 28 -4.41 21.17 2.92
C ASP A 28 -4.20 21.68 1.48
N ILE A 29 -5.19 21.51 0.60
CA ILE A 29 -5.07 21.98 -0.79
C ILE A 29 -6.25 22.87 -1.24
N THR A 30 -5.90 24.11 -1.62
CA THR A 30 -6.80 25.17 -2.11
C THR A 30 -7.57 24.78 -3.38
N VAL A 31 -8.77 25.34 -3.59
CA VAL A 31 -9.75 24.95 -4.63
C VAL A 31 -9.18 24.88 -6.06
N THR A 32 -8.17 25.69 -6.40
CA THR A 32 -7.50 25.64 -7.72
C THR A 32 -6.59 24.44 -7.91
N HIS A 33 -5.92 23.98 -6.85
CA HIS A 33 -5.07 22.79 -6.90
C HIS A 33 -5.89 21.49 -6.92
N GLN A 34 -7.11 21.51 -6.39
CA GLN A 34 -8.03 20.36 -6.42
C GLN A 34 -8.42 19.93 -7.84
N LEU A 35 -8.52 20.88 -8.78
CA LEU A 35 -8.87 20.57 -10.17
C LEU A 35 -7.72 19.82 -10.86
N ASP A 36 -6.49 20.30 -10.71
CA ASP A 36 -5.30 19.68 -11.29
C ASP A 36 -5.02 18.30 -10.69
N GLU A 37 -5.21 18.14 -9.39
CA GLU A 37 -5.11 16.84 -8.70
C GLU A 37 -6.18 15.85 -9.14
N TYR A 38 -7.41 16.33 -9.35
CA TYR A 38 -8.49 15.52 -9.90
C TYR A 38 -8.14 15.01 -11.31
N TYR A 39 -7.63 15.89 -12.19
CA TYR A 39 -7.19 15.48 -13.53
C TYR A 39 -6.02 14.50 -13.46
N HIS A 40 -5.05 14.73 -12.58
CA HIS A 40 -3.93 13.82 -12.39
C HIS A 40 -4.40 12.44 -11.92
N THR A 41 -5.29 12.39 -10.92
CA THR A 41 -5.92 11.16 -10.42
C THR A 41 -6.68 10.43 -11.53
N LEU A 42 -7.43 11.16 -12.36
CA LEU A 42 -8.16 10.58 -13.48
C LEU A 42 -7.22 9.96 -14.52
N VAL A 43 -6.09 10.61 -14.81
CA VAL A 43 -5.06 10.07 -15.70
C VAL A 43 -4.43 8.81 -15.11
N LEU A 44 -4.08 8.81 -13.82
CA LEU A 44 -3.51 7.64 -13.15
C LEU A 44 -4.48 6.45 -13.14
N ASN A 45 -5.76 6.71 -12.83
CA ASN A 45 -6.82 5.70 -12.88
C ASN A 45 -6.99 5.13 -14.30
N ASN A 46 -6.91 5.97 -15.33
CA ASN A 46 -6.96 5.49 -16.71
C ASN A 46 -5.77 4.58 -17.05
N ILE A 47 -4.56 4.97 -16.66
CA ILE A 47 -3.37 4.15 -16.85
C ILE A 47 -3.52 2.81 -16.12
N GLN A 48 -3.96 2.83 -14.87
CA GLN A 48 -4.21 1.64 -14.07
C GLN A 48 -5.21 0.70 -14.76
N ASN A 49 -6.34 1.23 -15.24
CA ASN A 49 -7.36 0.45 -15.94
C ASN A 49 -6.83 -0.22 -17.20
N ILE A 50 -5.98 0.47 -17.98
CA ILE A 50 -5.31 -0.11 -19.16
C ILE A 50 -4.46 -1.33 -18.75
N TYR A 51 -3.69 -1.22 -17.67
CA TYR A 51 -2.87 -2.33 -17.19
C TYR A 51 -3.69 -3.49 -16.60
N VAL A 52 -4.83 -3.19 -15.94
CA VAL A 52 -5.79 -4.22 -15.50
C VAL A 52 -6.37 -4.98 -16.69
N GLU A 53 -6.76 -4.27 -17.76
CA GLU A 53 -7.28 -4.89 -18.98
C GLU A 53 -6.21 -5.75 -19.68
N LEU A 54 -4.97 -5.26 -19.77
CA LEU A 54 -3.83 -6.01 -20.29
C LEU A 54 -3.57 -7.28 -19.48
N MET A 55 -3.58 -7.19 -18.15
CA MET A 55 -3.45 -8.33 -17.26
C MET A 55 -4.56 -9.34 -17.48
N TRP A 56 -5.82 -8.88 -17.59
CA TRP A 56 -6.96 -9.74 -17.82
C TRP A 56 -6.85 -10.51 -19.14
N LYS A 57 -6.56 -9.81 -20.25
CA LYS A 57 -6.33 -10.42 -21.57
C LYS A 57 -5.18 -11.41 -21.54
N TYR A 58 -4.09 -11.05 -20.86
CA TYR A 58 -2.93 -11.92 -20.69
C TYR A 58 -3.29 -13.21 -19.96
N MET A 59 -4.04 -13.12 -18.86
CA MET A 59 -4.45 -14.29 -18.07
C MET A 59 -5.41 -15.20 -18.85
N ILE A 60 -6.38 -14.63 -19.57
CA ILE A 60 -7.27 -15.41 -20.46
C ILE A 60 -6.46 -16.16 -21.50
N HIS A 61 -5.54 -15.47 -22.18
CA HIS A 61 -4.70 -16.09 -23.20
C HIS A 61 -3.80 -17.20 -22.62
N ARG A 62 -3.29 -17.02 -21.39
CA ARG A 62 -2.33 -17.95 -20.78
C ARG A 62 -2.97 -19.16 -20.11
N PHE A 63 -4.10 -18.97 -19.43
CA PHE A 63 -4.71 -19.99 -18.56
C PHE A 63 -6.09 -20.47 -19.08
N GLY A 64 -6.65 -19.78 -20.07
CA GLY A 64 -8.01 -19.99 -20.52
C GLY A 64 -9.03 -19.28 -19.62
N GLU A 65 -10.22 -19.03 -20.17
CA GLU A 65 -11.29 -18.28 -19.51
C GLU A 65 -11.71 -18.93 -18.18
N SER A 66 -11.90 -20.25 -18.18
CA SER A 66 -12.37 -21.00 -16.99
C SER A 66 -11.43 -20.93 -15.79
N HIS A 67 -10.11 -20.82 -16.01
CA HIS A 67 -9.12 -20.79 -14.93
C HIS A 67 -8.69 -19.37 -14.55
N THR A 68 -8.96 -18.38 -15.41
CA THR A 68 -8.55 -16.98 -15.19
C THR A 68 -9.17 -16.42 -13.93
N ILE A 69 -10.45 -16.66 -13.69
CA ILE A 69 -11.16 -16.15 -12.51
C ILE A 69 -10.54 -16.69 -11.22
N LEU A 70 -10.24 -17.98 -11.17
CA LEU A 70 -9.62 -18.61 -10.00
C LEU A 70 -8.23 -18.02 -9.73
N HIS A 71 -7.43 -17.86 -10.77
CA HIS A 71 -6.10 -17.28 -10.65
C HIS A 71 -6.14 -15.80 -10.26
N PHE A 72 -7.13 -15.06 -10.75
CA PHE A 72 -7.33 -13.67 -10.35
C PHE A 72 -7.69 -13.57 -8.87
N CYS A 73 -8.62 -14.41 -8.39
CA CYS A 73 -8.95 -14.49 -6.98
C CYS A 73 -7.75 -14.85 -6.10
N ASP A 74 -6.89 -15.78 -6.53
CA ASP A 74 -5.65 -16.14 -5.83
C ASP A 74 -4.69 -14.95 -5.72
N ILE A 75 -4.56 -14.15 -6.79
CA ILE A 75 -3.74 -12.93 -6.81
C ILE A 75 -4.29 -11.91 -5.82
N ILE A 76 -5.60 -11.62 -5.87
CA ILE A 76 -6.24 -10.65 -4.95
C ILE A 76 -6.09 -11.09 -3.49
N GLN A 77 -6.32 -12.38 -3.18
CA GLN A 77 -6.10 -12.90 -1.83
C GLN A 77 -4.64 -12.73 -1.38
N THR A 78 -3.69 -12.90 -2.29
CA THR A 78 -2.27 -12.71 -2.00
C THR A 78 -1.96 -11.25 -1.68
N ILE A 79 -2.49 -10.32 -2.47
CA ILE A 79 -2.33 -8.88 -2.25
C ILE A 79 -2.94 -8.47 -0.89
N LEU A 80 -4.17 -8.89 -0.58
CA LEU A 80 -4.82 -8.59 0.70
C LEU A 80 -4.06 -9.18 1.91
N ARG A 81 -3.41 -10.33 1.73
CA ARG A 81 -2.53 -10.90 2.77
C ARG A 81 -1.26 -10.08 2.96
N MET A 82 -0.65 -9.60 1.87
CA MET A 82 0.50 -8.71 1.93
C MET A 82 0.14 -7.40 2.63
N GLU A 83 -0.99 -6.80 2.27
CA GLU A 83 -1.51 -5.58 2.89
C GLU A 83 -1.72 -5.76 4.40
N ARG A 84 -2.34 -6.87 4.83
CA ARG A 84 -2.48 -7.19 6.27
C ARG A 84 -1.13 -7.28 6.99
N VAL A 85 -0.11 -7.85 6.36
CA VAL A 85 1.24 -7.94 6.93
C VAL A 85 1.85 -6.55 7.06
N ILE A 86 1.74 -5.71 6.02
CA ILE A 86 2.24 -4.33 6.02
C ILE A 86 1.58 -3.52 7.15
N PHE A 87 0.24 -3.52 7.24
CA PHE A 87 -0.45 -2.86 8.34
C PHE A 87 -0.10 -3.41 9.72
N GLY A 88 0.15 -4.72 9.83
CA GLY A 88 0.63 -5.33 11.06
C GLY A 88 2.02 -4.81 11.46
N MET A 89 2.91 -4.62 10.49
CA MET A 89 4.23 -4.05 10.68
C MET A 89 4.14 -2.58 11.10
N ASP A 90 3.34 -1.76 10.42
CA ASP A 90 3.17 -0.34 10.74
C ASP A 90 2.66 -0.13 12.17
N ASN A 91 1.63 -0.91 12.57
CA ASN A 91 1.11 -0.87 13.94
C ASN A 91 2.18 -1.28 14.98
N SER A 92 3.00 -2.28 14.66
CA SER A 92 4.08 -2.72 15.54
C SER A 92 5.19 -1.66 15.66
N MET A 93 5.53 -0.99 14.56
CA MET A 93 6.53 0.08 14.52
C MET A 93 6.06 1.30 15.31
N MET A 94 4.81 1.72 15.11
CA MET A 94 4.20 2.80 15.89
C MET A 94 4.17 2.47 17.40
N SER A 95 3.88 1.22 17.75
CA SER A 95 3.90 0.77 19.15
C SER A 95 5.31 0.79 19.78
N PHE A 96 6.34 0.55 18.97
CA PHE A 96 7.73 0.61 19.41
C PHE A 96 8.17 2.05 19.66
N GLU A 97 7.84 2.96 18.73
CA GLU A 97 8.14 4.39 18.88
C GLU A 97 7.48 4.99 20.13
N LEU A 98 6.19 4.69 20.36
CA LEU A 98 5.48 5.12 21.56
C LEU A 98 6.18 4.66 22.85
N LYS A 99 6.58 3.38 22.92
CA LYS A 99 7.32 2.85 24.08
C LYS A 99 8.68 3.52 24.25
N PHE A 100 9.36 3.83 23.16
CA PHE A 100 10.64 4.52 23.19
C PHE A 100 10.50 5.93 23.77
N TYR A 101 9.52 6.73 23.29
CA TYR A 101 9.25 8.06 23.83
C TYR A 101 8.80 8.04 25.29
N GLU A 102 7.97 7.08 25.69
CA GLU A 102 7.60 6.90 27.09
C GLU A 102 8.82 6.64 27.99
N ASN A 103 9.77 5.82 27.52
CA ASN A 103 10.97 5.51 28.27
C ASN A 103 11.89 6.73 28.41
N ILE A 104 12.00 7.55 27.37
CA ILE A 104 12.73 8.84 27.43
C ILE A 104 12.05 9.77 28.42
N ALA A 105 10.73 9.96 28.31
CA ALA A 105 9.96 10.86 29.19
C ALA A 105 10.05 10.45 30.67
N LYS A 106 9.98 9.14 30.96
CA LYS A 106 10.19 8.59 32.31
C LYS A 106 11.61 8.84 32.82
N SER A 107 12.61 8.72 31.96
CA SER A 107 14.02 8.94 32.33
C SER A 107 14.27 10.41 32.66
N ILE A 108 13.79 11.33 31.81
CA ILE A 108 13.89 12.79 32.05
C ILE A 108 13.17 13.17 33.34
N SER A 109 11.95 12.69 33.56
CA SER A 109 11.18 12.97 34.77
C SER A 109 11.90 12.51 36.04
N LYS A 110 12.55 11.34 36.01
CA LYS A 110 13.37 10.85 37.14
C LYS A 110 14.57 11.75 37.40
N THR A 111 15.28 12.20 36.37
CA THR A 111 16.44 13.09 36.53
C THR A 111 16.03 14.43 37.12
N LEU A 112 14.95 15.04 36.62
CA LEU A 112 14.43 16.31 37.13
C LEU A 112 13.93 16.22 38.58
N GLN A 113 13.34 15.08 38.96
CA GLN A 113 12.98 14.84 40.37
C GLN A 113 14.20 14.67 41.27
N PHE A 114 15.31 14.16 40.74
CA PHE A 114 16.56 14.04 41.50
C PHE A 114 17.22 15.40 41.72
N GLU A 115 17.22 16.27 40.70
CA GLU A 115 17.77 17.63 40.80
C GLU A 115 16.98 18.54 41.76
N ASN A 116 15.65 18.36 41.87
CA ASN A 116 14.82 19.16 42.77
C ASN A 116 14.83 18.69 44.25
N ASN A 117 15.49 17.57 44.54
CA ASN A 117 15.61 17.01 45.90
C ASN A 117 17.02 17.16 46.50
N ILE A 118 17.91 17.90 45.83
CA ILE A 118 19.25 18.30 46.30
C ILE A 118 19.20 19.79 46.66
#